data_AF-Q6ANL6-F1
#
_entry.id   AF-Q6ANL6-F1
#
_cell.length_a   1.000
_cell.length_b   1.000
_cell.length_c   1.000
_cell.angle_alpha   90.00
_cell.angle_beta   90.00
_cell.angle_gamma   90.00
#
_symmetry.space_group_name_H-M   'P 1'
#
loop_
_entity.id
_entity.type
_entity.pdbx_description
1 polymer ?
#
loop_
_entity_poly.entity_id
_entity_poly.type
_entity_poly.pdbx_seq_one_letter_code
_entity_poly.pdbx_strand_id
1 'polypeptide(L)'
;MVPSLQRDVCRKVKIFIIHYKETLLKTLLHAILIFTLILLASCSSKAPTMTEEQKQEAAQSVASIAVLSTTVYLSDVSPEKKKELTAGAVFVDTRIQEELTGNAKVQFVGDRQQYKEFPEVDGGLKETALSIGKSFGCDAVLVPTLERFVERVGSNMSVTSPASARFSLVLLDTQTGQTIWTRQFKETQQSFMSNILAFGKMQERGLKWITVEQMVGQAIKEQLADCPYL
;
A
#
# COMPACT_ATOMS: atom_id res chain seq x y z
N MET A 1 31.28 -18.31 -77.08
CA MET A 1 30.82 -19.35 -76.12
C MET A 1 31.01 -18.84 -74.68
N VAL A 2 30.14 -17.94 -74.19
CA VAL A 2 30.17 -17.29 -72.85
C VAL A 2 28.76 -16.91 -72.25
N PRO A 3 27.59 -16.97 -72.94
CA PRO A 3 26.31 -16.53 -72.32
C PRO A 3 25.62 -17.51 -71.33
N SER A 4 26.11 -18.74 -71.16
CA SER A 4 25.48 -19.74 -70.28
C SER A 4 25.94 -19.60 -68.83
N LEU A 5 27.24 -19.38 -68.59
CA LEU A 5 27.82 -19.26 -67.25
C LEU A 5 27.24 -18.08 -66.45
N GLN A 6 26.99 -16.95 -67.11
CA GLN A 6 26.52 -15.71 -66.47
C GLN A 6 25.06 -15.81 -65.99
N ARG A 7 24.23 -16.60 -66.69
CA ARG A 7 22.84 -16.87 -66.28
C ARG A 7 22.76 -17.81 -65.07
N ASP A 8 23.63 -18.82 -65.01
CA ASP A 8 23.68 -19.74 -63.87
C ASP A 8 24.19 -19.07 -62.59
N VAL A 9 25.18 -18.18 -62.69
CA VAL A 9 25.65 -17.39 -61.54
C VAL A 9 24.54 -16.45 -61.04
N CYS A 10 23.84 -15.75 -61.94
CA CYS A 10 22.76 -14.83 -61.56
C CYS A 10 21.57 -15.58 -60.93
N ARG A 11 21.27 -16.80 -61.39
CA ARG A 11 20.22 -17.66 -60.81
C ARG A 11 20.63 -18.18 -59.42
N LYS A 12 21.88 -18.59 -59.23
CA LYS A 12 22.41 -19.04 -57.92
C LYS A 12 22.42 -17.91 -56.89
N VAL A 13 22.79 -16.68 -57.28
CA VAL A 13 22.76 -15.51 -56.39
C VAL A 13 21.33 -15.14 -55.99
N LYS A 14 20.36 -15.16 -56.91
CA LYS A 14 18.95 -14.92 -56.56
C LYS A 14 18.40 -15.96 -55.58
N ILE A 15 18.69 -17.25 -55.78
CA ILE A 15 18.28 -18.32 -54.87
C ILE A 15 18.92 -18.13 -53.49
N PHE A 16 20.21 -17.78 -53.44
CA PHE A 16 20.92 -17.53 -52.19
C PHE A 16 20.33 -16.33 -51.42
N ILE A 17 20.00 -15.23 -52.10
CA ILE A 17 19.37 -14.05 -51.48
C ILE A 17 17.96 -14.37 -50.95
N ILE A 18 17.16 -15.14 -51.69
CA ILE A 18 15.82 -15.56 -51.25
C ILE A 18 15.94 -16.44 -50.01
N HIS A 19 16.82 -17.44 -50.04
CA HIS A 19 17.02 -18.36 -48.92
C HIS A 19 17.59 -17.64 -47.70
N TYR A 20 18.50 -16.69 -47.88
CA TYR A 20 19.05 -15.86 -46.80
C TYR A 20 17.97 -14.96 -46.17
N LYS A 21 17.14 -14.30 -46.97
CA LYS A 21 16.01 -13.50 -46.47
C LYS A 21 15.00 -14.33 -45.70
N GLU A 22 14.69 -15.54 -46.17
CA GLU A 22 13.74 -16.42 -45.49
C GLU A 22 14.29 -16.93 -44.16
N THR A 23 15.57 -17.30 -44.11
CA THR A 23 16.25 -17.68 -42.87
C THR A 23 16.33 -16.52 -41.89
N LEU A 24 16.67 -15.31 -42.36
CA LEU A 24 16.80 -14.11 -41.53
C LEU A 24 15.44 -13.64 -41.01
N LEU A 25 14.37 -13.73 -41.82
CA LEU A 25 13.01 -13.44 -41.40
C LEU A 25 12.53 -14.42 -40.33
N LYS A 26 12.82 -15.72 -40.49
CA LYS A 26 12.48 -16.75 -39.50
C LYS A 26 13.24 -16.51 -38.20
N THR A 27 14.56 -16.27 -38.22
CA THR A 27 15.32 -16.01 -36.98
C THR A 27 14.84 -14.75 -36.26
N LEU A 28 14.48 -13.70 -36.99
CA LEU A 28 13.95 -12.46 -36.42
C LEU A 28 12.56 -12.66 -35.78
N LEU A 29 11.68 -13.47 -36.41
CA LEU A 29 10.39 -13.86 -35.85
C LEU A 29 10.52 -14.67 -34.56
N HIS A 30 11.45 -15.64 -34.52
CA HIS A 30 11.70 -16.42 -33.30
C HIS A 30 12.31 -15.55 -32.19
N ALA A 31 13.21 -14.63 -32.52
CA ALA A 31 13.78 -13.69 -31.55
C ALA A 31 12.72 -12.75 -30.96
N ILE A 32 11.79 -12.25 -31.79
CA ILE A 32 10.65 -11.44 -31.32
C ILE A 32 9.73 -12.27 -30.41
N LEU A 33 9.42 -13.52 -30.78
CA LEU A 33 8.58 -14.41 -29.96
C LEU A 33 9.23 -14.72 -28.59
N ILE A 34 10.54 -14.96 -28.57
CA ILE A 34 11.28 -15.19 -27.32
C ILE A 34 11.28 -13.91 -26.47
N PHE A 35 11.48 -12.74 -27.08
CA PHE A 35 11.47 -11.46 -26.37
C PHE A 35 10.09 -11.12 -25.79
N THR A 36 9.00 -11.42 -26.50
CA THR A 36 7.64 -11.22 -25.98
C THR A 36 7.31 -12.19 -24.85
N LEU A 37 7.78 -13.44 -24.90
CA LEU A 37 7.65 -14.40 -23.80
C LEU A 37 8.41 -13.95 -22.54
N ILE A 38 9.58 -13.33 -22.68
CA ILE A 38 10.35 -12.78 -21.54
C ILE A 38 9.63 -11.59 -20.91
N LEU A 39 8.99 -10.72 -21.70
CA LEU A 39 8.22 -9.59 -21.17
C LEU A 39 6.98 -10.02 -20.36
N LEU A 40 6.36 -11.15 -20.70
CA LEU A 40 5.21 -11.69 -19.96
C LEU A 40 5.61 -12.42 -18.66
N ALA A 41 6.88 -12.79 -18.50
CA ALA A 41 7.40 -13.44 -17.28
C ALA A 41 7.84 -12.44 -16.19
N SER A 42 7.47 -11.16 -16.32
CA SER A 42 7.65 -10.18 -15.25
C SER A 42 6.59 -10.40 -14.17
N CYS A 43 6.81 -11.44 -13.36
CA CYS A 43 6.05 -11.69 -12.14
C CYS A 43 6.26 -10.52 -11.18
N SER A 44 5.28 -9.62 -11.16
CA SER A 44 5.08 -8.64 -10.10
C SER A 44 5.05 -9.40 -8.76
N SER A 45 5.97 -9.06 -7.85
CA SER A 45 5.98 -9.52 -6.47
C SER A 45 4.78 -8.93 -5.70
N LYS A 46 3.56 -9.30 -6.08
CA LYS A 46 2.39 -9.06 -5.24
C LYS A 46 2.44 -10.06 -4.09
N ALA A 47 2.31 -9.56 -2.86
CA ALA A 47 2.05 -10.42 -1.70
C ALA A 47 0.92 -11.40 -2.04
N PRO A 48 1.00 -12.67 -1.59
CA PRO A 48 -0.02 -13.66 -1.93
C PRO A 48 -1.39 -13.16 -1.48
N THR A 49 -2.29 -12.94 -2.44
CA THR A 49 -3.69 -12.63 -2.16
C THR A 49 -4.33 -13.88 -1.58
N MET A 50 -4.86 -13.80 -0.35
CA MET A 50 -5.61 -14.90 0.27
C MET A 50 -6.79 -15.29 -0.61
N THR A 51 -7.03 -16.59 -0.77
CA THR A 51 -8.23 -17.09 -1.47
C THR A 51 -9.48 -16.75 -0.66
N GLU A 52 -10.65 -16.71 -1.30
CA GLU A 52 -11.92 -16.44 -0.60
C GLU A 52 -12.20 -17.48 0.49
N GLU A 53 -11.81 -18.74 0.28
CA GLU A 53 -11.88 -19.80 1.29
C GLU A 53 -11.04 -19.47 2.52
N GLN A 54 -9.78 -19.05 2.32
CA GLN A 54 -8.88 -18.65 3.41
C GLN A 54 -9.37 -17.40 4.15
N LYS A 55 -9.98 -16.44 3.44
CA LYS A 55 -10.59 -15.27 4.08
C LYS A 55 -11.77 -15.67 4.94
N GLN A 56 -12.59 -16.62 4.49
CA GLN A 56 -13.75 -17.06 5.24
C GLN A 56 -13.38 -17.89 6.47
N GLU A 57 -12.34 -18.72 6.38
CA GLU A 57 -11.77 -19.41 7.55
C GLU A 57 -11.19 -18.43 8.57
N ALA A 58 -10.43 -17.43 8.10
CA ALA A 58 -9.92 -16.35 8.96
C ALA A 58 -11.05 -15.55 9.62
N ALA A 59 -12.13 -15.26 8.89
CA ALA A 59 -13.30 -14.58 9.44
C ALA A 59 -13.98 -15.37 10.56
N GLN A 60 -13.86 -16.71 10.57
CA GLN A 60 -14.47 -17.57 11.58
C GLN A 60 -13.57 -17.82 12.80
N SER A 61 -12.26 -17.63 12.68
CA SER A 61 -11.32 -17.87 13.78
C SER A 61 -11.29 -16.78 14.84
N VAL A 62 -11.85 -15.60 14.53
CA VAL A 62 -11.92 -14.44 15.44
C VAL A 62 -13.39 -14.03 15.63
N ALA A 63 -13.91 -14.20 16.85
CA ALA A 63 -15.28 -13.86 17.20
C ALA A 63 -15.40 -12.46 17.82
N SER A 64 -14.37 -11.98 18.52
CA SER A 64 -14.34 -10.64 19.12
C SER A 64 -12.99 -9.93 18.92
N ILE A 65 -13.05 -8.64 18.58
CA ILE A 65 -11.91 -7.77 18.32
C ILE A 65 -11.99 -6.53 19.23
N ALA A 66 -10.98 -6.36 20.08
CA ALA A 66 -10.75 -5.11 20.81
C ALA A 66 -10.07 -4.10 19.88
N VAL A 67 -10.64 -2.92 19.69
CA VAL A 67 -10.01 -1.82 18.95
C VAL A 67 -9.47 -0.79 19.94
N LEU A 68 -8.14 -0.63 19.96
CA LEU A 68 -7.48 0.32 20.85
C LEU A 68 -7.42 1.72 20.25
N SER A 69 -7.27 2.73 21.10
CA SER A 69 -6.93 4.09 20.68
C SER A 69 -5.58 4.13 19.97
N THR A 70 -5.46 5.05 19.01
CA THR A 70 -4.28 5.22 18.17
C THR A 70 -3.07 5.60 19.00
N THR A 71 -2.03 4.77 18.93
CA THR A 71 -0.76 5.02 19.60
C THR A 71 0.08 5.99 18.80
N VAL A 72 0.69 6.96 19.49
CA VAL A 72 1.66 7.91 18.94
C VAL A 72 2.94 7.88 19.78
N TYR A 73 4.09 7.94 19.12
CA TYR A 73 5.37 8.10 19.80
C TYR A 73 5.70 9.59 19.89
N LEU A 74 5.79 10.08 21.12
CA LEU A 74 5.99 11.51 21.41
C LEU A 74 7.35 11.82 22.08
N SER A 75 8.25 10.84 22.15
CA SER A 75 9.65 11.04 22.54
C SER A 75 10.35 11.94 21.52
N ASP A 76 11.15 12.89 22.01
CA ASP A 76 12.05 13.74 21.21
C ASP A 76 11.42 14.53 20.05
N VAL A 77 10.09 14.70 20.05
CA VAL A 77 9.37 15.51 19.05
C VAL A 77 9.08 16.93 19.56
N SER A 78 9.11 17.91 18.64
CA SER A 78 8.78 19.31 18.96
C SER A 78 7.34 19.48 19.43
N PRO A 79 7.00 20.52 20.22
CA PRO A 79 5.63 20.77 20.66
C PRO A 79 4.61 20.88 19.53
N GLU A 80 5.01 21.50 18.41
CA GLU A 80 4.19 21.58 17.20
C GLU A 80 3.90 20.19 16.64
N LYS A 81 4.93 19.34 16.57
CA LYS A 81 4.78 17.98 16.06
C LYS A 81 3.94 17.09 16.96
N LYS A 82 4.06 17.26 18.29
CA LYS A 82 3.17 16.61 19.26
C LYS A 82 1.71 16.95 19.00
N LYS A 83 1.41 18.24 18.82
CA LYS A 83 0.04 18.70 18.51
C LYS A 83 -0.49 18.08 17.22
N GLU A 84 0.31 18.05 16.16
CA GLU A 84 -0.06 17.41 14.90
C GLU A 84 -0.35 15.92 15.05
N LEU A 85 0.52 15.18 15.75
CA LEU A 85 0.37 13.74 15.96
C LEU A 85 -0.85 13.43 16.85
N THR A 86 -1.08 14.19 17.92
CA THR A 86 -2.25 14.00 18.78
C THR A 86 -3.55 14.32 18.04
N ALA A 87 -3.60 15.39 17.25
CA ALA A 87 -4.77 15.70 16.42
C ALA A 87 -5.01 14.61 15.36
N GLY A 88 -3.93 14.13 14.71
CA GLY A 88 -4.00 13.03 13.77
C GLY A 88 -4.47 11.73 14.42
N ALA A 89 -4.06 11.42 15.65
CA ALA A 89 -4.50 10.22 16.37
C ALA A 89 -6.00 10.25 16.65
N VAL A 90 -6.52 11.40 17.11
CA VAL A 90 -7.97 11.59 17.29
C VAL A 90 -8.73 11.44 15.97
N PHE A 91 -8.17 11.96 14.87
CA PHE A 91 -8.76 11.79 13.53
C PHE A 91 -8.79 10.31 13.10
N VAL A 92 -7.68 9.58 13.28
CA VAL A 92 -7.57 8.15 12.96
C VAL A 92 -8.58 7.34 13.80
N ASP A 93 -8.66 7.60 15.10
CA ASP A 93 -9.62 6.94 16.00
C ASP A 93 -11.05 7.18 15.56
N THR A 94 -11.40 8.43 15.25
CA THR A 94 -12.73 8.80 14.76
C THR A 94 -13.05 8.06 13.48
N ARG A 95 -12.12 8.03 12.51
CA ARG A 95 -12.36 7.35 11.24
C ARG A 95 -12.46 5.83 11.39
N ILE A 96 -11.62 5.20 12.20
CA ILE A 96 -11.75 3.76 12.50
C ILE A 96 -13.10 3.48 13.15
N GLN A 97 -13.53 4.34 14.08
CA GLN A 97 -14.83 4.20 14.71
C GLN A 97 -15.98 4.35 13.72
N GLU A 98 -15.93 5.31 12.80
CA GLU A 98 -16.91 5.48 11.73
C GLU A 98 -17.00 4.26 10.81
N GLU A 99 -15.87 3.66 10.43
CA GLU A 99 -15.85 2.49 9.54
C GLU A 99 -16.28 1.19 10.23
N LEU A 100 -16.03 1.05 11.54
CA LEU A 100 -16.30 -0.19 12.28
C LEU A 100 -17.55 -0.13 13.17
N THR A 101 -18.21 1.03 13.29
CA THR A 101 -19.45 1.15 14.08
C THR A 101 -20.53 0.21 13.54
N GLY A 102 -21.18 -0.52 14.45
CA GLY A 102 -22.20 -1.51 14.10
C GLY A 102 -21.67 -2.89 13.72
N ASN A 103 -20.35 -3.10 13.65
CA ASN A 103 -19.79 -4.44 13.51
C ASN A 103 -19.94 -5.22 14.83
N ALA A 104 -20.66 -6.34 14.78
CA ALA A 104 -20.99 -7.15 15.96
C ALA A 104 -19.78 -7.76 16.67
N LYS A 105 -18.64 -7.89 15.97
CA LYS A 105 -17.39 -8.41 16.54
C LYS A 105 -16.54 -7.34 17.22
N VAL A 106 -16.82 -6.07 16.99
CA VAL A 106 -15.93 -4.97 17.38
C VAL A 106 -16.34 -4.39 18.71
N GLN A 107 -15.37 -4.34 19.64
CA GLN A 107 -15.48 -3.61 20.88
C GLN A 107 -14.41 -2.52 20.92
N PHE A 108 -14.83 -1.26 20.93
CA PHE A 108 -13.91 -0.14 21.14
C PHE A 108 -13.47 -0.11 22.60
N VAL A 109 -12.16 -0.20 22.81
CA VAL A 109 -11.53 -0.10 24.12
C VAL A 109 -10.85 1.27 24.17
N GLY A 110 -11.61 2.26 24.61
CA GLY A 110 -11.11 3.60 24.86
C GLY A 110 -10.23 3.62 26.11
N ASP A 111 -9.04 4.21 26.00
CA ASP A 111 -8.16 4.39 27.14
C ASP A 111 -8.70 5.50 28.06
N ARG A 112 -9.09 5.17 29.30
CA ARG A 112 -9.40 6.19 30.33
C ARG A 112 -8.15 6.98 30.77
N GLN A 113 -6.97 6.62 30.27
CA GLN A 113 -5.68 7.22 30.60
C GLN A 113 -4.81 7.39 29.34
N GLN A 114 -5.36 8.13 28.38
CA GLN A 114 -4.69 8.98 27.40
C GLN A 114 -3.13 9.00 27.50
N TYR A 115 -2.49 8.30 26.56
CA TYR A 115 -1.06 8.35 26.23
C TYR A 115 -0.10 8.12 27.41
N LYS A 116 -0.02 6.89 27.92
CA LYS A 116 1.22 6.49 28.59
C LYS A 116 2.33 6.47 27.54
N GLU A 117 3.38 7.23 27.79
CA GLU A 117 4.66 7.13 27.08
C GLU A 117 5.04 5.66 27.04
N PHE A 118 4.86 5.00 25.90
CA PHE A 118 5.35 3.64 25.72
C PHE A 118 6.85 3.77 25.51
N PRO A 119 7.71 3.26 26.43
CA PRO A 119 9.12 3.16 26.12
C PRO A 119 9.25 2.33 24.84
N GLU A 120 10.08 2.80 23.91
CA GLU A 120 10.36 2.22 22.60
C GLU A 120 11.14 0.89 22.76
N VAL A 121 10.52 -0.06 23.47
CA VAL A 121 10.96 -1.43 23.60
C VAL A 121 9.91 -2.24 22.87
N ASP A 122 10.31 -2.90 21.80
CA ASP A 122 9.51 -3.69 20.85
C ASP A 122 8.53 -4.70 21.50
N GLY A 123 8.67 -4.98 22.81
CA GLY A 123 7.73 -5.75 23.61
C GLY A 123 6.63 -4.95 24.32
N GLY A 124 6.88 -3.70 24.74
CA GLY A 124 6.02 -2.98 25.70
C GLY A 124 4.62 -2.65 25.15
N LEU A 125 4.55 -2.09 23.94
CA LEU A 125 3.26 -1.78 23.31
C LEU A 125 2.48 -3.05 22.98
N LYS A 126 3.15 -4.04 22.37
CA LYS A 126 2.54 -5.32 21.99
C LYS A 126 2.00 -6.06 23.21
N GLU A 127 2.79 -6.19 24.26
CA GLU A 127 2.42 -6.90 25.48
C GLU A 127 1.31 -6.17 26.24
N THR A 128 1.33 -4.84 26.24
CA THR A 128 0.22 -4.03 26.78
C THR A 128 -1.06 -4.24 25.99
N ALA A 129 -1.00 -4.17 24.65
CA ALA A 129 -2.16 -4.39 23.79
C ALA A 129 -2.76 -5.79 23.99
N LEU A 130 -1.92 -6.83 24.04
CA LEU A 130 -2.34 -8.20 24.33
C LEU A 130 -2.97 -8.31 25.72
N SER A 131 -2.40 -7.66 26.73
CA SER A 131 -2.95 -7.65 28.09
C SER A 131 -4.32 -6.97 28.15
N ILE A 132 -4.48 -5.85 27.44
CA ILE A 132 -5.77 -5.16 27.30
C ILE A 132 -6.77 -6.08 26.60
N GLY A 133 -6.46 -6.63 25.43
CA GLY A 133 -7.34 -7.54 24.69
C GLY A 133 -7.81 -8.73 25.55
N LYS A 134 -6.88 -9.35 26.30
CA LYS A 134 -7.19 -10.42 27.27
C LYS A 134 -8.11 -9.95 28.38
N SER A 135 -7.88 -8.76 28.95
CA SER A 135 -8.71 -8.22 30.04
C SER A 135 -10.16 -7.93 29.62
N PHE A 136 -10.37 -7.65 28.33
CA PHE A 136 -11.70 -7.48 27.73
C PHE A 136 -12.25 -8.78 27.11
N GLY A 137 -11.55 -9.91 27.25
CA GLY A 137 -12.00 -11.20 26.74
C GLY A 137 -12.13 -11.27 25.22
N CYS A 138 -11.36 -10.45 24.48
CA CYS A 138 -11.38 -10.45 23.02
C CYS A 138 -10.37 -11.45 22.45
N ASP A 139 -10.70 -12.07 21.31
CA ASP A 139 -9.84 -13.05 20.63
C ASP A 139 -8.68 -12.37 19.89
N ALA A 140 -8.91 -11.14 19.43
CA ALA A 140 -7.90 -10.32 18.79
C ALA A 140 -7.92 -8.87 19.28
N VAL A 141 -6.81 -8.17 19.06
CA VAL A 141 -6.67 -6.74 19.37
C VAL A 141 -6.11 -5.99 18.16
N LEU A 142 -6.83 -4.96 17.71
CA LEU A 142 -6.42 -4.03 16.66
C LEU A 142 -5.68 -2.86 17.31
N VAL A 143 -4.44 -2.65 16.88
CA VAL A 143 -3.53 -1.61 17.38
C VAL A 143 -3.21 -0.65 16.24
N PRO A 144 -3.88 0.52 16.18
CA PRO A 144 -3.51 1.59 15.27
C PRO A 144 -2.29 2.33 15.81
N THR A 145 -1.32 2.62 14.95
CA THR A 145 -0.10 3.37 15.30
C THR A 145 0.15 4.48 14.28
N LEU A 146 0.28 5.73 14.74
CA LEU A 146 0.51 6.90 13.90
C LEU A 146 1.91 7.47 14.12
N GLU A 147 2.70 7.52 13.05
CA GLU A 147 4.09 8.00 13.07
C GLU A 147 4.25 9.37 12.42
N ARG A 148 3.38 9.71 11.46
CA ARG A 148 3.41 11.00 10.75
C ARG A 148 2.01 11.42 10.37
N PHE A 149 1.70 12.68 10.68
CA PHE A 149 0.52 13.39 10.22
C PHE A 149 0.95 14.84 9.97
N VAL A 150 1.09 15.24 8.71
CA VAL A 150 1.52 16.58 8.30
C VAL A 150 0.49 17.11 7.33
N GLU A 151 -0.18 18.20 7.71
CA GLU A 151 -1.08 18.91 6.80
C GLU A 151 -0.26 19.77 5.82
N ARG A 152 -0.84 20.00 4.65
CA ARG A 152 -0.25 20.89 3.65
C ARG A 152 -0.25 22.33 4.14
N VAL A 153 0.88 23.02 3.98
CA VAL A 153 0.99 24.47 4.16
C VAL A 153 1.23 25.14 2.81
N GLY A 154 0.40 26.12 2.44
CA GLY A 154 0.51 26.88 1.20
C GLY A 154 -0.83 27.20 0.51
N SER A 155 -0.81 27.91 -0.61
CA SER A 155 -1.99 28.18 -1.46
C SER A 155 -2.13 27.12 -2.58
N ASN A 156 -3.26 27.12 -3.32
CA ASN A 156 -3.44 26.19 -4.46
C ASN A 156 -2.35 26.31 -5.54
N MET A 157 -1.59 27.41 -5.57
CA MET A 157 -0.54 27.68 -6.56
C MET A 157 0.88 27.68 -5.97
N SER A 158 1.05 27.50 -4.66
CA SER A 158 2.37 27.47 -4.01
C SER A 158 2.33 26.57 -2.77
N VAL A 159 3.06 25.45 -2.82
CA VAL A 159 3.16 24.49 -1.72
C VAL A 159 4.46 24.75 -0.96
N THR A 160 4.36 25.13 0.30
CA THR A 160 5.50 25.29 1.21
C THR A 160 5.85 23.96 1.88
N SER A 161 4.84 23.15 2.20
CA SER A 161 5.01 21.77 2.69
C SER A 161 3.86 20.89 2.19
N PRO A 162 4.11 19.73 1.56
CA PRO A 162 3.06 18.83 1.10
C PRO A 162 2.42 18.05 2.24
N ALA A 163 1.18 17.58 2.04
CA ALA A 163 0.55 16.64 2.96
C ALA A 163 1.34 15.33 2.99
N SER A 164 1.57 14.79 4.20
CA SER A 164 2.33 13.56 4.40
C SER A 164 1.81 12.80 5.61
N ALA A 165 1.60 11.49 5.44
CA ALA A 165 1.15 10.62 6.51
C ALA A 165 1.87 9.28 6.52
N ARG A 166 2.01 8.70 7.72
CA ARG A 166 2.47 7.34 7.93
C ARG A 166 1.81 6.75 9.16
N PHE A 167 1.12 5.64 8.98
CA PHE A 167 0.48 4.90 10.05
C PHE A 167 0.48 3.41 9.74
N SER A 168 0.19 2.59 10.74
CA SER A 168 -0.05 1.15 10.58
C SER A 168 -1.26 0.69 11.38
N LEU A 169 -1.87 -0.39 10.90
CA LEU A 169 -2.92 -1.14 11.56
C LEU A 169 -2.39 -2.56 11.76
N VAL A 170 -2.35 -3.02 13.00
CA VAL A 170 -1.84 -4.36 13.36
C VAL A 170 -2.92 -5.09 14.15
N LEU A 171 -3.32 -6.26 13.68
CA LEU A 171 -4.23 -7.15 14.40
C LEU A 171 -3.42 -8.29 15.01
N LEU A 172 -3.49 -8.40 16.33
CA LEU A 172 -2.81 -9.42 17.11
C LEU A 172 -3.83 -10.43 17.62
N ASP A 173 -3.52 -11.71 17.51
CA ASP A 173 -4.23 -12.78 18.20
C ASP A 173 -3.86 -12.76 19.69
N THR A 174 -4.86 -12.66 20.57
CA THR A 174 -4.61 -12.46 22.00
C THR A 174 -4.09 -13.73 22.68
N GLN A 175 -4.40 -14.91 22.15
CA GLN A 175 -3.99 -16.20 22.73
C GLN A 175 -2.51 -16.48 22.46
N THR A 176 -2.10 -16.37 21.19
CA THR A 176 -0.77 -16.71 20.69
C THR A 176 0.18 -15.51 20.66
N GLY A 177 -0.35 -14.28 20.67
CA GLY A 177 0.44 -13.07 20.49
C GLY A 177 0.96 -12.86 19.07
N GLN A 178 0.50 -13.64 18.10
CA GLN A 178 0.93 -13.52 16.70
C GLN A 178 0.23 -12.36 16.00
N THR A 179 0.94 -11.72 15.07
CA THR A 179 0.33 -10.77 14.14
C THR A 179 -0.42 -11.56 13.07
N ILE A 180 -1.74 -11.53 13.12
CA ILE A 180 -2.62 -12.26 12.20
C ILE A 180 -3.06 -11.42 11.00
N TRP A 181 -2.93 -10.09 11.10
CA TRP A 181 -3.12 -9.16 9.98
C TRP A 181 -2.36 -7.86 10.19
N THR A 182 -1.88 -7.26 9.10
CA THR A 182 -1.26 -5.93 9.15
C THR A 182 -1.47 -5.16 7.85
N ARG A 183 -1.59 -3.83 7.98
CA ARG A 183 -1.48 -2.88 6.88
C ARG A 183 -0.63 -1.69 7.30
N GLN A 184 0.15 -1.18 6.36
CA GLN A 184 0.97 0.02 6.54
C GLN A 184 0.59 1.03 5.46
N PHE A 185 0.48 2.29 5.85
CA PHE A 185 0.30 3.41 4.94
C PHE A 185 1.48 4.35 5.06
N LYS A 186 2.03 4.79 3.93
CA LYS A 186 3.12 5.78 3.89
C LYS A 186 3.07 6.55 2.58
N GLU A 187 2.60 7.79 2.65
CA GLU A 187 2.54 8.67 1.48
C GLU A 187 2.96 10.11 1.81
N THR A 188 3.57 10.76 0.83
CA THR A 188 3.86 12.19 0.79
C THR A 188 3.46 12.71 -0.58
N GLN A 189 2.56 13.67 -0.64
CA GLN A 189 2.10 14.22 -1.92
C GLN A 189 3.21 15.03 -2.61
N GLN A 190 3.36 14.89 -3.92
CA GLN A 190 4.40 15.58 -4.71
C GLN A 190 3.91 16.93 -5.21
N SER A 191 4.65 18.02 -4.94
CA SER A 191 4.24 19.40 -5.27
C SER A 191 3.79 19.57 -6.73
N PHE A 192 2.77 20.41 -6.97
CA PHE A 192 2.17 20.51 -8.31
C PHE A 192 3.19 21.05 -9.31
N MET A 193 4.00 22.04 -8.88
CA MET A 193 4.97 22.72 -9.73
C MET A 193 6.13 21.83 -10.21
N SER A 194 6.54 20.81 -9.46
CA SER A 194 7.51 19.81 -9.96
C SER A 194 6.94 18.97 -11.11
N ASN A 195 5.62 18.98 -11.32
CA ASN A 195 4.92 18.23 -12.38
C ASN A 195 4.33 19.11 -13.50
N ILE A 196 4.33 20.45 -13.39
CA ILE A 196 3.69 21.34 -14.39
C ILE A 196 4.38 21.26 -15.77
N LEU A 197 5.71 21.04 -15.83
CA LEU A 197 6.42 20.87 -17.12
C LEU A 197 6.02 19.58 -17.86
N ALA A 198 5.39 18.62 -17.18
CA ALA A 198 4.82 17.41 -17.78
C ALA A 198 3.32 17.56 -18.16
N PHE A 199 2.71 18.73 -17.91
CA PHE A 199 1.26 18.91 -17.73
C PHE A 199 0.54 19.62 -18.90
N GLY A 200 1.06 19.55 -20.11
CA GLY A 200 0.37 20.11 -21.29
C GLY A 200 -0.93 19.39 -21.72
N LYS A 201 -1.32 18.30 -21.02
CA LYS A 201 -2.42 17.40 -21.46
C LYS A 201 -3.30 16.82 -20.33
N MET A 202 -3.31 17.43 -19.14
CA MET A 202 -3.94 16.82 -17.94
C MET A 202 -5.17 17.59 -17.43
N GLN A 203 -5.84 18.35 -18.30
CA GLN A 203 -7.01 19.15 -17.92
C GLN A 203 -8.35 18.38 -17.98
N GLU A 204 -8.37 17.13 -18.44
CA GLU A 204 -9.63 16.40 -18.62
C GLU A 204 -10.06 15.50 -17.45
N ARG A 205 -9.18 15.21 -16.46
CA ARG A 205 -9.55 14.36 -15.29
C ARG A 205 -8.81 14.72 -13.98
N GLY A 206 -9.35 15.67 -13.22
CA GLY A 206 -9.62 15.48 -11.77
C GLY A 206 -8.49 15.29 -10.73
N LEU A 207 -7.22 15.61 -10.98
CA LEU A 207 -6.18 15.52 -9.92
C LEU A 207 -6.18 16.77 -9.03
N LYS A 208 -7.10 16.82 -8.07
CA LYS A 208 -7.14 17.84 -7.00
C LYS A 208 -6.23 17.40 -5.85
N TRP A 209 -5.48 18.35 -5.29
CA TRP A 209 -4.79 18.18 -4.02
C TRP A 209 -5.76 17.85 -2.89
N ILE A 210 -5.52 16.76 -2.16
CA ILE A 210 -6.35 16.32 -1.04
C ILE A 210 -5.63 16.60 0.28
N THR A 211 -6.37 16.91 1.34
CA THR A 211 -5.81 17.12 2.69
C THR A 211 -5.21 15.83 3.24
N VAL A 212 -4.40 15.95 4.30
CA VAL A 212 -3.89 14.76 4.99
C VAL A 212 -5.03 13.91 5.57
N GLU A 213 -6.10 14.55 6.07
CA GLU A 213 -7.32 13.89 6.55
C GLU A 213 -8.03 13.09 5.45
N GLN A 214 -8.18 13.65 4.25
CA GLN A 214 -8.80 12.95 3.12
C GLN A 214 -7.97 11.73 2.72
N MET A 215 -6.65 11.89 2.65
CA MET A 215 -5.71 10.83 2.30
C MET A 215 -5.71 9.69 3.33
N VAL A 216 -5.58 10.02 4.61
CA VAL A 216 -5.62 9.05 5.71
C VAL A 216 -6.99 8.39 5.80
N GLY A 217 -8.06 9.16 5.66
CA GLY A 217 -9.42 8.65 5.74
C GLY A 217 -9.76 7.65 4.63
N GLN A 218 -9.28 7.89 3.41
CA GLN A 218 -9.40 6.93 2.31
C GLN A 218 -8.59 5.66 2.58
N ALA A 219 -7.33 5.82 3.03
CA ALA A 219 -6.46 4.69 3.33
C ALA A 219 -7.02 3.79 4.45
N ILE A 220 -7.57 4.36 5.52
CA ILE A 220 -8.21 3.58 6.61
C ILE A 220 -9.37 2.76 6.08
N LYS A 221 -10.27 3.39 5.31
CA LYS A 221 -11.43 2.72 4.72
C LYS A 221 -11.01 1.53 3.84
N GLU A 222 -10.08 1.76 2.93
CA GLU A 222 -9.58 0.71 2.01
C GLU A 222 -8.90 -0.42 2.77
N GLN A 223 -8.05 -0.09 3.76
CA GLN A 223 -7.34 -1.10 4.54
C GLN A 223 -8.28 -1.93 5.42
N LEU A 224 -9.24 -1.31 6.10
CA LEU A 224 -10.18 -2.04 6.96
C LEU A 224 -11.12 -2.93 6.14
N ALA A 225 -11.56 -2.49 4.95
CA ALA A 225 -12.36 -3.30 4.04
C ALA A 225 -11.61 -4.55 3.54
N ASP A 226 -10.28 -4.50 3.49
CA ASP A 226 -9.40 -5.62 3.12
C ASP A 226 -9.09 -6.58 4.28
N CYS A 227 -9.60 -6.32 5.49
CA CYS A 227 -9.33 -7.15 6.66
C CYS A 227 -10.29 -8.35 6.71
N PRO A 228 -9.81 -9.60 6.60
CA PRO A 228 -10.68 -10.77 6.56
C PRO A 228 -11.28 -11.14 7.92
N TYR A 229 -10.83 -10.51 9.01
CA TYR A 229 -11.29 -10.82 10.38
C TYR A 229 -12.46 -9.93 10.82
N LEU A 230 -12.70 -8.81 10.11
CA LEU A 230 -13.75 -7.83 10.36
C LEU A 230 -15.05 -8.19 9.64
#